data_AF-A0A524NZ25-F1
#
_entry.id   AF-A0A524NZ25-F1
#
_cell.length_a   1.000
_cell.length_b   1.000
_cell.length_c   1.000
_cell.angle_alpha   90.00
_cell.angle_beta   90.00
_cell.angle_gamma   90.00
#
_symmetry.space_group_name_H-M   'P 1'
#
loop_
_entity.id
_entity.type
_entity.pdbx_description
1 polymer ?
#
loop_
_entity_poly.entity_id
_entity_poly.type
_entity_poly.pdbx_seq_one_letter_code
_entity_poly.pdbx_strand_id
1 'polypeptide(L)'
;MATRPIRLALVLAGRRASGDPVAEQAGLTHKALLPIAGQPMAARVLRALAAQPDIETISISCDDPGLVTRLAALVGDACARVRIEHHTSGRSPASSVADYLTSLPDGERVIVTTGDHAL
;
A
#
# COMPACT_ATOMS: atom_id res chain seq x y z
N MET A 1 29.12 -11.55 2.65
CA MET A 1 28.51 -10.22 2.97
C MET A 1 27.10 -10.46 3.43
N ALA A 2 26.72 -10.01 4.63
CA ALA A 2 25.33 -10.04 5.06
C ALA A 2 24.52 -9.02 4.24
N THR A 3 23.39 -9.43 3.68
CA THR A 3 22.48 -8.56 2.94
C THR A 3 21.80 -7.59 3.91
N ARG A 4 21.89 -6.27 3.64
CA ARG A 4 21.20 -5.24 4.43
C ARG A 4 19.69 -5.48 4.39
N PRO A 5 18.97 -5.41 5.53
CA PRO A 5 17.53 -5.68 5.58
C PRO A 5 16.72 -4.69 4.72
N ILE A 6 15.56 -5.11 4.22
CA ILE A 6 14.63 -4.26 3.47
C ILE A 6 13.67 -3.62 4.47
N ARG A 7 13.69 -2.29 4.57
CA ARG A 7 12.93 -1.55 5.59
C ARG A 7 11.70 -0.81 5.05
N LEU A 8 11.62 -0.68 3.72
CA LEU A 8 10.60 0.10 3.03
C LEU A 8 9.69 -0.83 2.20
N ALA A 9 8.39 -0.59 2.29
CA ALA A 9 7.41 -1.20 1.42
C ALA A 9 6.55 -0.14 0.71
N LEU A 10 6.27 -0.36 -0.56
CA LEU A 10 5.32 0.40 -1.36
C LEU A 10 4.13 -0.50 -1.70
N VAL A 11 2.94 -0.08 -1.28
CA VAL A 11 1.66 -0.74 -1.61
C VAL A 11 0.95 0.07 -2.69
N LEU A 12 0.73 -0.53 -3.85
CA LEU A 12 0.00 0.07 -4.96
C LEU A 12 -1.51 -0.13 -4.75
N ALA A 13 -2.21 0.94 -4.38
CA ALA A 13 -3.64 0.92 -4.05
C ALA A 13 -4.45 2.03 -4.75
N GLY A 14 -3.86 2.68 -5.76
CA GLY A 14 -4.57 3.65 -6.61
C GLY A 14 -5.63 2.98 -7.50
N ARG A 15 -6.52 3.79 -8.07
CA ARG A 15 -7.52 3.35 -9.05
C ARG A 15 -7.16 3.75 -10.47
N ARG A 16 -7.80 3.10 -11.45
CA ARG A 16 -7.69 3.51 -12.86
C ARG A 16 -8.51 4.77 -13.09
N ALA A 17 -8.07 5.62 -14.02
CA ALA A 17 -8.81 6.83 -14.40
C ALA A 17 -10.22 6.52 -14.94
N SER A 18 -10.39 5.37 -15.59
CA SER A 18 -11.68 4.86 -16.06
C SER A 18 -12.58 4.27 -14.98
N GLY A 19 -12.15 4.29 -13.70
CA GLY A 19 -12.79 3.52 -12.64
C GLY A 19 -12.38 2.04 -12.60
N ASP A 20 -12.92 1.31 -11.63
CA ASP A 20 -12.71 -0.13 -11.45
C ASP A 20 -14.07 -0.84 -11.39
N PRO A 21 -14.45 -1.62 -12.42
CA PRO A 21 -15.78 -2.24 -12.49
C PRO A 21 -16.12 -3.13 -11.29
N VAL A 22 -15.12 -3.77 -10.67
CA VAL A 22 -15.33 -4.66 -9.52
C VAL A 22 -15.59 -3.83 -8.27
N ALA A 23 -14.85 -2.74 -8.08
CA ALA A 23 -15.08 -1.80 -6.98
C ALA A 23 -16.46 -1.14 -7.11
N GLU A 24 -16.83 -0.71 -8.32
CA GLU A 24 -18.11 -0.05 -8.62
C GLU A 24 -19.31 -0.96 -8.33
N GLN A 25 -19.23 -2.24 -8.70
CA GLN A 25 -20.27 -3.22 -8.38
C GLN A 25 -20.50 -3.40 -6.88
N ALA A 26 -19.48 -3.15 -6.05
CA ALA A 26 -19.56 -3.18 -4.60
C ALA A 26 -19.87 -1.81 -3.97
N GLY A 27 -20.12 -0.77 -4.77
CA GLY A 27 -20.34 0.59 -4.28
C GLY A 27 -19.07 1.23 -3.66
N LEU A 28 -17.89 0.74 -4.02
CA LEU A 28 -16.60 1.22 -3.53
C LEU A 28 -15.84 1.97 -4.61
N THR A 29 -14.95 2.87 -4.19
CA THR A 29 -14.13 3.68 -5.10
C THR A 29 -12.83 3.01 -5.53
N HIS A 30 -12.30 2.09 -4.72
CA HIS A 30 -11.02 1.44 -4.94
C HIS A 30 -11.13 -0.06 -4.71
N LYS A 31 -10.64 -0.85 -5.66
CA LYS A 31 -10.64 -2.32 -5.57
C LYS A 31 -9.96 -2.84 -4.30
N ALA A 32 -8.90 -2.16 -3.85
CA ALA A 32 -8.16 -2.51 -2.64
C ALA A 32 -9.00 -2.44 -1.35
N LEU A 33 -10.18 -1.79 -1.39
CA LEU A 33 -11.13 -1.74 -0.26
C LEU A 33 -12.14 -2.89 -0.26
N LEU A 34 -12.24 -3.67 -1.33
CA LEU A 34 -13.18 -4.80 -1.37
C LEU A 34 -12.91 -5.74 -0.19
N PRO A 35 -13.96 -6.20 0.51
CA PRO A 35 -13.79 -7.06 1.66
C PRO A 35 -13.54 -8.52 1.24
N ILE A 36 -12.54 -9.15 1.85
CA ILE A 36 -12.35 -10.60 1.85
C ILE A 36 -12.53 -11.08 3.29
N ALA A 37 -13.55 -11.92 3.51
CA ALA A 37 -13.98 -12.35 4.84
C ALA A 37 -14.22 -11.16 5.80
N GLY A 38 -14.86 -10.10 5.31
CA GLY A 38 -15.21 -8.91 6.10
C GLY A 38 -14.07 -7.90 6.33
N GLN A 39 -12.87 -8.13 5.78
CA GLN A 39 -11.74 -7.21 5.91
C GLN A 39 -11.30 -6.67 4.55
N PRO A 40 -11.06 -5.35 4.40
CA PRO A 40 -10.50 -4.80 3.16
C PRO A 40 -9.20 -5.51 2.75
N MET A 41 -9.07 -5.82 1.46
CA MET A 41 -7.86 -6.45 0.90
C MET A 41 -6.58 -5.70 1.31
N ALA A 42 -6.59 -4.37 1.22
CA ALA A 42 -5.46 -3.53 1.61
C ALA A 42 -5.09 -3.69 3.09
N ALA A 43 -6.07 -3.81 3.99
CA ALA A 43 -5.80 -3.98 5.42
C ALA A 43 -5.07 -5.30 5.71
N ARG A 44 -5.38 -6.36 4.95
CA ARG A 44 -4.69 -7.66 5.05
C ARG A 44 -3.23 -7.54 4.61
N VAL A 45 -2.99 -6.88 3.47
CA VAL A 45 -1.64 -6.60 2.95
C VAL A 45 -0.81 -5.79 3.95
N LEU A 46 -1.38 -4.71 4.50
CA LEU A 46 -0.71 -3.86 5.48
C LEU A 46 -0.30 -4.65 6.72
N ARG A 47 -1.17 -5.50 7.26
CA ARG A 47 -0.86 -6.35 8.42
C ARG A 47 0.23 -7.38 8.10
N ALA A 48 0.19 -8.00 6.92
CA ALA A 48 1.22 -8.96 6.51
C ALA A 48 2.60 -8.31 6.40
N LEU A 49 2.68 -7.08 5.86
CA LEU A 49 3.91 -6.29 5.79
C LEU A 49 4.37 -5.85 7.20
N ALA A 50 3.45 -5.37 8.03
CA ALA A 50 3.79 -4.90 9.39
C ALA A 50 4.28 -6.03 10.31
N ALA A 51 3.86 -7.28 10.04
CA ALA A 51 4.36 -8.46 10.75
C ALA A 51 5.82 -8.81 10.43
N GLN A 52 6.40 -8.24 9.36
CA GLN A 52 7.82 -8.46 9.03
C GLN A 52 8.71 -7.63 9.97
N PRO A 53 9.69 -8.25 10.66
CA PRO A 53 10.53 -7.56 11.66
C PRO A 53 11.31 -6.36 11.11
N ASP A 54 11.72 -6.43 9.85
CA ASP A 54 12.59 -5.43 9.22
C ASP A 54 11.84 -4.25 8.61
N ILE A 55 10.53 -4.38 8.34
CA ILE A 55 9.74 -3.29 7.74
C ILE A 55 9.49 -2.20 8.78
N GLU A 56 9.88 -0.98 8.43
CA GLU A 56 9.74 0.22 9.27
C GLU A 56 8.70 1.19 8.69
N THR A 57 8.62 1.29 7.36
CA THR A 57 7.70 2.20 6.67
C THR A 57 6.94 1.46 5.57
N ILE A 58 5.63 1.69 5.52
CA ILE A 58 4.75 1.26 4.45
C ILE A 58 4.13 2.51 3.81
N SER A 59 4.57 2.84 2.60
CA SER A 59 3.97 3.90 1.79
C SER A 59 2.85 3.32 0.93
N ILE A 60 1.67 3.91 0.97
CA ILE A 60 0.51 3.51 0.15
C ILE A 60 0.39 4.48 -1.02
N SER A 61 0.66 3.98 -2.23
CA SER A 61 0.43 4.72 -3.47
C SER A 61 -1.07 4.75 -3.77
N CYS A 62 -1.70 5.91 -3.60
CA CYS A 62 -3.14 6.11 -3.82
C CYS A 62 -3.42 7.55 -4.31
N ASP A 63 -4.55 7.78 -4.98
CA ASP A 63 -5.03 9.12 -5.35
C ASP A 63 -5.81 9.82 -4.21
N ASP A 64 -6.30 9.08 -3.21
CA ASP A 64 -7.04 9.61 -2.08
C ASP A 64 -6.21 9.51 -0.77
N PRO A 65 -5.58 10.60 -0.28
CA PRO A 65 -4.89 10.58 1.01
C PRO A 65 -5.83 10.27 2.19
N GLY A 66 -7.11 10.64 2.09
CA GLY A 66 -8.11 10.34 3.11
C GLY A 66 -8.37 8.84 3.23
N LEU A 67 -8.26 8.09 2.13
CA LEU A 67 -8.34 6.62 2.14
C LEU A 67 -7.16 6.02 2.91
N VAL A 68 -5.94 6.54 2.72
CA VAL A 68 -4.76 6.09 3.45
C VAL A 68 -4.92 6.30 4.95
N THR A 69 -5.39 7.48 5.36
CA THR A 69 -5.70 7.77 6.77
C THR A 69 -6.73 6.79 7.35
N ARG A 70 -7.81 6.50 6.60
CA ARG A 70 -8.83 5.52 7.03
C ARG A 70 -8.26 4.10 7.15
N LEU A 71 -7.42 3.67 6.21
CA LEU A 71 -6.75 2.37 6.27
C LEU A 71 -5.79 2.27 7.46
N ALA A 72 -4.99 3.31 7.71
CA ALA A 72 -4.08 3.37 8.86
C ALA A 72 -4.85 3.26 10.18
N ALA A 73 -5.96 3.99 10.32
CA ALA A 73 -6.85 3.89 11.48
C ALA A 73 -7.47 2.49 11.63
N LEU A 74 -7.87 1.85 10.52
CA LEU A 74 -8.46 0.51 10.52
C LEU A 74 -7.49 -0.59 10.95
N VAL A 75 -6.22 -0.51 10.53
CA VAL A 75 -5.22 -1.49 10.94
C VAL A 75 -4.72 -1.26 12.37
N GLY A 76 -4.73 -0.01 12.84
CA GLY A 76 -4.52 0.37 14.23
C GLY A 76 -3.31 -0.31 14.86
N ASP A 77 -3.52 -0.90 16.04
CA ASP A 77 -2.47 -1.54 16.85
C ASP A 77 -1.74 -2.67 16.12
N ALA A 78 -2.40 -3.35 15.18
CA ALA A 78 -1.78 -4.42 14.41
C ALA A 78 -0.61 -3.93 13.53
N CYS A 79 -0.56 -2.62 13.25
CA CYS A 79 0.51 -1.97 12.50
C CYS A 79 1.23 -0.87 13.30
N ALA A 80 1.07 -0.80 14.63
CA ALA A 80 1.62 0.31 15.43
C ALA A 80 3.15 0.47 15.35
N ARG A 81 3.87 -0.61 14.99
CA ARG A 81 5.34 -0.61 14.87
C ARG A 81 5.85 -0.01 13.55
N VAL A 82 4.98 0.14 12.55
CA VAL A 82 5.36 0.64 11.22
C VAL A 82 4.75 2.01 10.96
N ARG A 83 5.49 2.87 10.28
CA ARG A 83 4.98 4.15 9.80
C ARG A 83 4.18 3.92 8.52
N ILE A 84 2.90 4.30 8.52
CA ILE A 84 2.07 4.27 7.32
C ILE A 84 2.04 5.67 6.71
N GLU A 85 2.43 5.78 5.45
CA GLU A 85 2.52 7.05 4.73
C GLU A 85 1.71 7.01 3.44
N HIS A 86 1.31 8.19 2.97
CA HIS A 86 0.69 8.33 1.65
C HIS A 86 1.75 8.66 0.61
N HIS A 87 1.63 8.03 -0.55
CA HIS A 87 2.33 8.40 -1.77
C HIS A 87 1.29 8.69 -2.86
N THR A 88 1.42 9.80 -3.58
CA THR A 88 0.48 10.12 -4.66
C THR A 88 0.67 9.16 -5.83
N SER A 89 -0.41 8.52 -6.30
CA SER A 89 -0.33 7.65 -7.48
C SER A 89 -0.01 8.43 -8.75
N GLY A 90 0.90 7.88 -9.56
CA GLY A 90 1.15 8.32 -10.93
C GLY A 90 0.12 7.80 -11.93
N ARG A 91 0.32 8.09 -13.22
CA ARG A 91 -0.59 7.68 -14.31
C ARG A 91 -0.67 6.15 -14.51
N SER A 92 0.30 5.40 -14.01
CA SER A 92 0.34 3.95 -14.04
C SER A 92 1.01 3.38 -12.78
N PRO A 93 0.85 2.06 -12.51
CA PRO A 93 1.61 1.37 -11.47
C PRO A 93 3.13 1.59 -11.62
N ALA A 94 3.67 1.41 -12.83
CA ALA A 94 5.09 1.58 -13.11
C ALA A 94 5.58 3.01 -12.87
N SER A 95 4.81 4.03 -13.28
CA SER A 95 5.18 5.42 -13.02
C SER A 95 5.14 5.75 -11.52
N SER A 96 4.20 5.16 -10.77
CA SER A 96 4.12 5.34 -9.33
C SER A 96 5.33 4.74 -8.61
N VAL A 97 5.77 3.56 -9.06
CA VAL A 97 6.99 2.92 -8.53
C VAL A 97 8.22 3.73 -8.87
N ALA A 98 8.35 4.20 -10.12
CA ALA A 98 9.50 5.00 -10.54
C ALA A 98 9.60 6.33 -9.78
N ASP A 99 8.47 7.02 -9.58
CA ASP A 99 8.40 8.26 -8.80
C ASP A 99 8.81 8.01 -7.34
N TYR A 100 8.24 6.98 -6.71
CA TYR A 100 8.60 6.60 -5.35
C TYR A 100 10.08 6.28 -5.20
N LEU A 101 10.65 5.45 -6.09
CA LEU A 101 12.07 5.08 -6.05
C LEU A 101 12.98 6.31 -6.25
N THR A 102 12.58 7.27 -7.08
CA THR A 102 13.34 8.52 -7.30
C THR A 102 13.31 9.44 -6.09
N SER A 103 12.29 9.33 -5.24
CA SER A 103 12.19 10.11 -3.99
C SER A 103 13.09 9.58 -2.86
N LEU A 104 13.62 8.37 -2.99
CA LEU A 104 14.42 7.71 -1.97
C LEU A 104 15.92 7.98 -2.15
N PRO A 105 16.72 7.89 -1.08
CA PRO A 105 18.17 7.90 -1.19
C PRO A 105 18.70 6.74 -2.05
N ASP A 106 19.79 6.99 -2.77
CA ASP A 106 20.46 5.99 -3.60
C ASP A 106 20.79 4.71 -2.82
N GLY A 107 20.53 3.57 -3.46
CA GLY A 107 20.83 2.25 -2.91
C GLY A 107 19.81 1.74 -1.89
N GLU A 108 18.71 2.46 -1.62
CA GLU A 108 17.63 1.91 -0.81
C GLU A 108 16.89 0.76 -1.51
N ARG A 109 16.40 -0.17 -0.68
CA ARG A 109 15.69 -1.37 -1.14
C ARG A 109 14.23 -1.27 -0.73
N VAL A 110 13.33 -1.60 -1.65
CA VAL A 110 11.88 -1.49 -1.45
C VAL A 110 11.20 -2.79 -1.86
N ILE A 111 10.28 -3.29 -1.04
CA ILE A 111 9.28 -4.28 -1.47
C ILE A 111 8.13 -3.53 -2.15
N VAL A 112 7.79 -3.91 -3.38
CA VAL A 112 6.62 -3.38 -4.07
C VAL A 112 5.57 -4.49 -4.16
N THR A 113 4.34 -4.19 -3.72
CA THR A 113 3.20 -5.09 -3.85
C THR A 113 1.92 -4.32 -4.18
N THR A 114 0.86 -5.01 -4.58
CA THR A 114 -0.45 -4.39 -4.80
C THR A 114 -1.35 -4.53 -3.57
N GLY A 115 -2.23 -3.56 -3.35
CA GLY A 115 -3.17 -3.55 -2.23
C GLY A 115 -4.35 -4.51 -2.40
N ASP A 116 -4.52 -5.10 -3.58
CA ASP A 116 -5.56 -6.08 -3.91
C ASP A 116 -5.06 -7.53 -3.93
N HIS A 117 -3.81 -7.77 -3.50
CA HIS A 117 -3.24 -9.11 -3.34
C HIS A 117 -3.45 -9.65 -1.92
N ALA A 118 -4.71 -9.93 -1.60
CA ALA A 118 -5.22 -10.05 -0.23
C ALA A 118 -4.92 -11.35 0.53
N LEU A 119 -3.79 -12.05 0.27
CA LEU A 119 -3.44 -13.37 0.82
C LEU A 119 -4.04 -13.68 2.21
#